data_AF-A0A9D8TNJ6-F1
#
_entry.id   AF-A0A9D8TNJ6-F1
#
_cell.length_a   1.000
_cell.length_b   1.000
_cell.length_c   1.000
_cell.angle_alpha   90.00
_cell.angle_beta   90.00
_cell.angle_gamma   90.00
#
_symmetry.space_group_name_H-M   'P 1'
#
loop_
_entity.id
_entity.type
_entity.pdbx_description
1 polymer ?
#
loop_
_entity_poly.entity_id
_entity_poly.type
_entity_poly.pdbx_seq_one_letter_code
_entity_poly.pdbx_strand_id
1 'polypeptide(L)'
;MEVRVKLYVVLVFLCTLTNSYSQDTTEVVRDYIETDLRNYAFCRCLEHSPDSVALEEFFTKDGSAAGYFNVLPIGYEEFFMLDSLASAKPCEVLYVSKYNKSLTLTKCLDFYNGQELRDSVRAIVGRYDAEELNDKYLYERAISKKNNWK
;
A
#
# COMPACT_ATOMS: atom_id res chain seq x y z
N MET A 1 -17.38 -33.37 -37.73
CA MET A 1 -17.10 -33.59 -36.30
C MET A 1 -15.79 -32.90 -35.86
N GLU A 2 -14.73 -32.99 -36.67
CA GLU A 2 -13.44 -32.31 -36.42
C GLU A 2 -13.49 -30.79 -36.15
N VAL A 3 -14.32 -30.05 -36.90
CA VAL A 3 -14.39 -28.57 -36.76
C VAL A 3 -14.90 -28.15 -35.38
N ARG A 4 -15.83 -28.92 -34.78
CA ARG A 4 -16.37 -28.62 -33.44
C ARG A 4 -15.31 -28.85 -32.36
N VAL A 5 -14.53 -29.92 -32.47
CA VAL A 5 -13.45 -30.23 -31.52
C VAL A 5 -12.36 -29.14 -31.54
N LYS A 6 -11.97 -28.68 -32.74
CA LYS A 6 -11.00 -27.57 -32.88
C LYS A 6 -11.52 -26.26 -32.27
N LEU A 7 -12.81 -25.95 -32.43
CA LEU A 7 -13.41 -24.75 -31.83
C LEU A 7 -13.44 -24.81 -30.29
N TYR A 8 -13.77 -25.97 -29.72
CA TYR A 8 -13.76 -26.18 -28.27
C TYR A 8 -12.36 -26.04 -27.67
N VAL A 9 -11.34 -26.59 -28.33
CA VAL A 9 -9.95 -26.47 -27.86
C VAL A 9 -9.50 -25.01 -27.88
N VAL A 10 -9.82 -24.25 -28.93
CA VAL A 10 -9.50 -22.81 -29.00
C VAL A 10 -10.23 -22.02 -27.92
N LEU A 11 -11.52 -22.29 -27.67
CA LEU A 11 -12.29 -21.64 -26.61
C LEU A 11 -11.73 -21.93 -25.22
N VAL A 12 -11.40 -23.18 -24.93
CA VAL A 12 -10.78 -23.55 -23.64
C VAL A 12 -9.43 -22.86 -23.48
N PHE A 13 -8.60 -22.82 -24.54
CA PHE A 13 -7.31 -22.17 -24.50
C PHE A 13 -7.43 -20.66 -24.26
N LEU A 14 -8.38 -19.99 -24.93
CA LEU A 14 -8.68 -18.58 -24.73
C LEU A 14 -9.14 -18.31 -23.28
N CYS A 15 -10.06 -19.12 -22.74
CA CYS A 15 -10.52 -18.98 -21.35
C CYS A 15 -9.38 -19.20 -20.33
N THR A 16 -8.47 -20.14 -20.57
CA THR A 16 -7.32 -20.34 -19.68
C THR A 16 -6.34 -19.18 -19.72
N LEU A 17 -6.09 -18.61 -20.90
CA LEU A 17 -5.18 -17.47 -21.06
C LEU A 17 -5.74 -16.20 -20.41
N THR A 18 -7.05 -15.95 -20.54
CA THR A 18 -7.69 -14.79 -19.90
C THR A 18 -7.67 -14.89 -18.37
N ASN A 19 -7.88 -16.09 -17.82
CA ASN A 19 -7.84 -16.29 -16.36
C ASN A 19 -6.43 -16.10 -15.79
N SER A 20 -5.40 -16.63 -16.46
CA SER A 20 -4.01 -16.45 -16.03
C SER A 20 -3.57 -14.99 -16.07
N TYR A 21 -3.97 -14.26 -17.12
CA TYR A 21 -3.65 -12.83 -17.24
C TYR A 21 -4.37 -11.99 -16.17
N SER A 22 -5.66 -12.23 -15.91
CA SER A 22 -6.38 -11.47 -14.89
C SER A 22 -5.87 -11.71 -13.47
N GLN A 23 -5.35 -12.91 -13.20
CA GLN A 23 -4.78 -13.25 -11.90
C GLN A 23 -3.46 -12.51 -11.66
N ASP A 24 -2.57 -12.46 -12.66
CA ASP A 24 -1.29 -11.75 -12.59
C ASP A 24 -1.49 -10.22 -12.47
N THR A 25 -2.45 -9.64 -13.20
CA THR A 25 -2.76 -8.21 -13.07
C THR A 25 -3.31 -7.85 -11.69
N THR A 26 -4.18 -8.70 -11.13
CA THR A 26 -4.79 -8.47 -9.81
C THR A 26 -3.75 -8.53 -8.70
N GLU A 27 -2.82 -9.48 -8.77
CA GLU A 27 -1.74 -9.63 -7.78
C GLU A 27 -0.78 -8.42 -7.83
N VAL A 28 -0.40 -7.97 -9.03
CA VAL A 28 0.46 -6.78 -9.19
C VAL A 28 -0.19 -5.52 -8.63
N VAL A 29 -1.49 -5.31 -8.87
CA VAL A 29 -2.22 -4.16 -8.34
C VAL A 29 -2.37 -4.26 -6.83
N ARG A 30 -2.66 -5.46 -6.31
CA ARG A 30 -2.74 -5.70 -4.86
C ARG A 30 -1.44 -5.33 -4.15
N ASP A 31 -0.31 -5.84 -4.63
CA ASP A 31 1.01 -5.53 -4.08
C ASP A 31 1.33 -4.04 -4.12
N TYR A 32 0.91 -3.37 -5.21
CA TYR A 32 1.05 -1.92 -5.36
C TYR A 32 0.26 -1.16 -4.30
N ILE A 33 -1.03 -1.51 -4.11
CA ILE A 33 -1.90 -0.87 -3.12
C ILE A 33 -1.40 -1.15 -1.70
N GLU A 34 -1.01 -2.39 -1.38
CA GLU A 34 -0.43 -2.72 -0.08
C GLU A 34 0.82 -1.87 0.22
N THR A 35 1.69 -1.70 -0.78
CA THR A 35 2.90 -0.88 -0.65
C THR A 35 2.55 0.59 -0.41
N ASP A 36 1.62 1.15 -1.18
CA ASP A 36 1.25 2.56 -1.09
C ASP A 36 0.44 2.88 0.18
N LEU A 37 -0.37 1.95 0.70
CA LEU A 37 -1.01 2.09 2.02
C LEU A 37 0.01 2.06 3.16
N ARG A 38 1.06 1.24 3.06
CA ARG A 38 2.16 1.27 4.04
C ARG A 38 2.96 2.58 3.96
N ASN A 39 3.17 3.10 2.75
CA ASN A 39 3.83 4.39 2.55
C ASN A 39 3.00 5.53 3.13
N TYR A 40 1.68 5.51 2.92
CA TYR A 40 0.74 6.43 3.57
C TYR A 40 0.92 6.41 5.10
N ALA A 41 0.84 5.23 5.72
CA ALA A 41 0.95 5.09 7.16
C ALA A 41 2.31 5.58 7.69
N PHE A 42 3.39 5.35 6.94
CA PHE A 42 4.72 5.87 7.27
C PHE A 42 4.76 7.40 7.23
N CYS A 43 4.22 8.04 6.19
CA CYS A 43 4.13 9.51 6.11
C CYS A 43 3.34 10.07 7.31
N ARG A 44 2.20 9.46 7.64
CA ARG A 44 1.37 9.87 8.78
C ARG A 44 2.06 9.69 10.12
N CYS A 45 2.87 8.63 10.27
CA CYS A 45 3.72 8.47 11.45
C CYS A 45 4.69 9.64 11.63
N LEU A 46 5.33 10.10 10.54
CA LEU A 46 6.25 11.22 10.59
C LEU A 46 5.56 12.52 10.98
N GLU A 47 4.35 12.74 10.47
CA GLU A 47 3.50 13.90 10.79
C GLU A 47 3.01 13.90 12.24
N HIS A 48 2.76 12.73 12.83
CA HIS A 48 2.26 12.59 14.20
C HIS A 48 3.35 12.47 15.27
N SER A 49 4.62 12.38 14.90
CA SER A 49 5.68 12.10 15.87
C SER A 49 5.93 13.29 16.82
N PRO A 50 5.74 13.11 18.14
CA PRO A 50 5.90 14.20 19.11
C PRO A 50 7.36 14.65 19.28
N ASP A 51 8.32 13.81 18.87
CA ASP A 51 9.75 14.07 19.02
C ASP A 51 10.32 14.93 17.88
N SER A 52 9.48 15.39 16.95
CA SER A 52 9.92 16.07 15.72
C SER A 52 9.92 17.59 15.82
N VAL A 53 10.08 18.22 16.98
CA VAL A 53 10.03 19.71 17.11
C VAL A 53 10.89 20.45 16.06
N ALA A 54 12.04 19.89 15.66
CA ALA A 54 12.90 20.46 14.62
C ALA A 54 12.45 20.20 13.17
N LEU A 55 11.55 19.25 12.94
CA LEU A 55 11.02 18.83 11.64
C LEU A 55 9.49 19.01 11.55
N GLU A 56 8.86 19.52 12.60
CA GLU A 56 7.40 19.66 12.71
C GLU A 56 6.88 20.55 11.59
N GLU A 57 7.53 21.68 11.31
CA GLU A 57 7.17 22.57 10.20
C GLU A 57 7.34 21.89 8.83
N PHE A 58 8.33 21.00 8.68
CA PHE A 58 8.56 20.28 7.43
C PHE A 58 7.45 19.24 7.19
N PHE A 59 7.17 18.38 8.17
CA PHE A 59 6.19 17.31 8.02
C PHE A 59 4.74 17.82 8.01
N THR A 60 4.42 18.88 8.76
CA THR A 60 3.07 19.48 8.74
C THR A 60 2.70 20.14 7.41
N LYS A 61 3.71 20.52 6.60
CA LYS A 61 3.53 21.05 5.25
C LYS A 61 3.73 20.00 4.16
N ASP A 62 4.15 18.80 4.52
CA ASP A 62 4.41 17.72 3.56
C ASP A 62 3.09 17.12 3.06
N GLY A 63 2.93 17.07 1.74
CA GLY A 63 1.72 16.56 1.11
C GLY A 63 1.77 15.08 0.77
N SER A 64 2.80 14.34 1.21
CA SER A 64 3.04 12.98 0.72
C SER A 64 1.92 12.02 1.13
N ALA A 65 1.45 12.09 2.37
CA ALA A 65 0.31 11.26 2.81
C ALA A 65 -0.96 11.58 2.01
N ALA A 66 -1.26 12.86 1.78
CA ALA A 66 -2.38 13.30 0.96
C ALA A 66 -2.27 12.78 -0.49
N GLY A 67 -1.05 12.69 -1.02
CA GLY A 67 -0.77 12.09 -2.32
C GLY A 67 -1.30 10.67 -2.44
N TYR A 68 -1.05 9.82 -1.44
CA TYR A 68 -1.57 8.45 -1.41
C TYR A 68 -3.08 8.40 -1.17
N PHE A 69 -3.59 9.21 -0.25
CA PHE A 69 -5.02 9.31 0.05
C PHE A 69 -5.86 9.63 -1.20
N ASN A 70 -5.38 10.55 -2.04
CA ASN A 70 -6.12 11.02 -3.21
C ASN A 70 -6.12 10.04 -4.40
N VAL A 71 -5.22 9.06 -4.43
CA VAL A 71 -5.00 8.22 -5.62
C VAL A 71 -5.33 6.76 -5.41
N LEU A 72 -5.42 6.29 -4.18
CA LEU A 72 -5.77 4.91 -3.90
C LEU A 72 -7.31 4.76 -3.86
N PRO A 73 -7.86 3.67 -4.42
CA PRO A 73 -9.30 3.40 -4.44
C PRO A 73 -9.77 2.85 -3.08
N ILE A 74 -9.34 3.45 -1.98
CA ILE A 74 -9.55 2.95 -0.63
C ILE A 74 -10.47 3.93 0.12
N GLY A 75 -11.35 3.38 0.94
CA GLY A 75 -12.35 4.14 1.69
C GLY A 75 -11.71 5.02 2.76
N TYR A 76 -12.42 6.08 3.13
CA TYR A 76 -11.96 7.02 4.15
C TYR A 76 -11.76 6.34 5.53
N GLU A 77 -12.62 5.39 5.87
CA GLU A 77 -12.57 4.68 7.16
C GLU A 77 -11.29 3.86 7.32
N GLU A 78 -10.82 3.23 6.24
CA GLU A 78 -9.55 2.51 6.18
C GLU A 78 -8.37 3.44 6.44
N PHE A 79 -8.37 4.63 5.84
CA PHE A 79 -7.34 5.63 6.07
C PHE A 79 -7.35 6.14 7.51
N PHE A 80 -8.53 6.39 8.08
CA PHE A 80 -8.67 6.79 9.47
C PHE A 80 -8.13 5.73 10.46
N MET A 81 -8.34 4.45 10.15
CA MET A 81 -7.77 3.35 10.92
C MET A 81 -6.23 3.34 10.84
N LEU A 82 -5.66 3.55 9.65
CA LEU A 82 -4.21 3.65 9.49
C LEU A 82 -3.62 4.88 10.20
N ASP A 83 -4.31 6.01 10.21
CA ASP A 83 -3.94 7.21 10.98
C ASP A 83 -3.88 6.94 12.48
N SER A 84 -4.90 6.26 12.99
CA SER A 84 -4.97 5.86 14.40
C SER A 84 -3.81 4.93 14.76
N LEU A 85 -3.45 4.01 13.87
CA LEU A 85 -2.33 3.10 14.08
C LEU A 85 -0.97 3.84 14.02
N ALA A 86 -0.80 4.73 13.04
CA ALA A 86 0.42 5.50 12.81
C ALA A 86 0.72 6.51 13.92
N SER A 87 -0.30 7.01 14.62
CA SER A 87 -0.14 7.89 15.77
C SER A 87 0.13 7.13 17.07
N ALA A 88 -0.58 6.03 17.31
CA ALA A 88 -0.49 5.28 18.57
C ALA A 88 0.78 4.43 18.68
N LYS A 89 1.09 3.62 17.64
CA LYS A 89 2.11 2.57 17.74
C LYS A 89 3.53 3.07 17.98
N PRO A 90 4.01 4.12 17.28
CA PRO A 90 5.35 4.66 17.52
C PRO A 90 5.54 5.21 18.94
N CYS A 91 4.44 5.51 19.64
CA CYS A 91 4.45 6.01 21.01
C CYS A 91 4.50 4.90 22.08
N GLU A 92 4.19 3.64 21.73
CA GLU A 92 4.19 2.51 22.68
C GLU A 92 5.60 2.11 23.11
N VAL A 93 6.60 2.38 22.26
CA VAL A 93 7.99 1.95 22.48
C VAL A 93 8.85 3.15 22.86
N LEU A 94 9.56 3.04 23.99
CA LEU A 94 10.53 4.04 24.42
C LEU A 94 11.86 3.84 23.68
N TYR A 95 12.21 4.80 22.83
CA TYR A 95 13.51 4.86 22.19
C TYR A 95 14.42 5.83 22.94
N VAL A 96 15.62 5.37 23.30
CA VAL A 96 16.61 6.18 24.02
C VAL A 96 17.83 6.41 23.14
N SER A 97 18.12 7.67 22.82
CA SER A 97 19.33 8.05 22.09
C SER A 97 20.46 8.37 23.05
N LYS A 98 21.60 7.69 22.90
CA LYS A 98 22.86 8.04 23.60
C LYS A 98 23.27 9.51 23.40
N TYR A 99 22.95 10.09 22.24
CA TYR A 99 23.29 11.47 21.88
C TYR A 99 22.15 12.47 22.12
N ASN A 100 21.11 12.08 22.86
CA ASN A 100 19.92 12.89 23.11
C ASN A 100 19.31 13.51 21.82
N LYS A 101 19.23 12.72 20.75
CA LYS A 101 18.62 13.10 19.47
C LYS A 101 17.24 12.48 19.34
N SER A 102 16.38 13.15 18.58
CA SER A 102 15.10 12.59 18.15
C SER A 102 15.32 11.31 17.35
N LEU A 103 14.50 10.29 17.62
CA LEU A 103 14.54 8.99 16.94
C LEU A 103 13.25 8.75 16.13
N THR A 104 12.52 9.82 15.77
CA THR A 104 11.28 9.77 14.97
C THR A 104 11.41 8.88 13.74
N LEU A 105 12.46 9.09 12.92
CA LEU A 105 12.66 8.30 11.70
C LEU A 105 12.80 6.81 12.01
N THR A 106 13.55 6.46 13.05
CA THR A 106 13.73 5.07 13.48
C THR A 106 12.41 4.47 13.95
N LYS A 107 11.66 5.19 14.79
CA LYS A 107 10.33 4.76 15.26
C LYS A 107 9.38 4.50 14.09
N CYS A 108 9.31 5.42 13.14
CA CYS A 108 8.45 5.27 11.97
C CYS A 108 8.92 4.17 11.02
N LEU A 109 10.23 3.95 10.90
CA LEU A 109 10.77 2.86 10.10
C LEU A 109 10.47 1.49 10.72
N ASP A 110 10.59 1.37 12.05
CA ASP A 110 10.24 0.14 12.77
C ASP A 110 8.73 -0.12 12.69
N PHE A 111 7.90 0.94 12.80
CA PHE A 111 6.46 0.87 12.54
C PHE A 111 6.15 0.40 11.10
N TYR A 112 6.79 0.99 10.09
CA TYR A 112 6.63 0.62 8.68
C TYR A 112 6.97 -0.87 8.44
N ASN A 113 7.97 -1.39 9.16
CA ASN A 113 8.38 -2.78 9.13
C ASN A 113 7.68 -3.65 10.18
N GLY A 114 6.69 -3.11 10.90
CA GLY A 114 5.93 -3.82 11.92
C GLY A 114 4.96 -4.84 11.33
N GLN A 115 4.75 -5.94 12.05
CA GLN A 115 3.80 -6.98 11.65
C GLN A 115 2.36 -6.46 11.67
N GLU A 116 2.03 -5.66 12.68
CA GLU A 116 0.67 -5.11 12.86
C GLU A 116 0.23 -4.20 11.72
N LEU A 117 1.13 -3.36 11.19
CA LEU A 117 0.84 -2.56 10.00
C LEU A 117 0.65 -3.45 8.78
N ARG A 118 1.51 -4.46 8.58
CA ARG A 118 1.37 -5.41 7.46
C ARG A 118 0.03 -6.12 7.49
N ASP A 119 -0.38 -6.61 8.65
CA ASP A 119 -1.63 -7.36 8.80
C ASP A 119 -2.85 -6.45 8.62
N SER A 120 -2.80 -5.23 9.17
CA SER A 120 -3.85 -4.22 8.96
C SER A 120 -4.03 -3.86 7.48
N VAL A 121 -2.92 -3.63 6.77
CA VAL A 121 -2.96 -3.30 5.33
C VAL A 121 -3.48 -4.47 4.51
N ARG A 122 -3.03 -5.71 4.78
CA ARG A 122 -3.55 -6.90 4.10
C ARG A 122 -5.03 -7.10 4.36
N ALA A 123 -5.49 -6.85 5.59
CA ALA A 123 -6.90 -6.92 5.94
C ALA A 123 -7.72 -5.87 5.18
N ILE A 124 -7.21 -4.63 5.06
CA ILE A 124 -7.84 -3.58 4.25
C ILE A 124 -7.97 -4.05 2.80
N VAL A 125 -6.86 -4.41 2.15
CA VAL A 125 -6.85 -4.74 0.73
C VAL A 125 -7.66 -6.01 0.43
N GLY A 126 -7.72 -6.94 1.38
CA GLY A 126 -8.57 -8.13 1.30
C GLY A 126 -10.08 -7.86 1.36
N ARG A 127 -10.53 -6.66 1.75
CA ARG A 127 -11.95 -6.27 1.72
C ARG A 127 -12.43 -5.83 0.34
N TYR A 128 -11.52 -5.46 -0.55
CA TYR A 128 -11.85 -5.01 -1.89
C TYR A 128 -11.77 -6.18 -2.86
N ASP A 129 -12.74 -6.27 -3.76
CA ASP A 129 -12.71 -7.27 -4.80
C ASP A 129 -11.73 -6.88 -5.93
N ALA A 130 -11.45 -7.85 -6.81
CA ALA A 130 -10.52 -7.60 -7.91
C ALA A 130 -11.05 -6.53 -8.88
N GLU A 131 -12.36 -6.34 -9.00
CA GLU A 131 -12.96 -5.38 -9.92
C GLU A 131 -12.86 -3.94 -9.39
N GLU A 132 -13.04 -3.75 -8.08
CA GLU A 132 -12.83 -2.49 -7.35
C GLU A 132 -11.37 -2.03 -7.41
N LEU A 133 -10.43 -2.98 -7.42
CA LEU A 133 -9.00 -2.70 -7.51
C LEU A 133 -8.49 -2.60 -8.95
N ASN A 134 -9.12 -3.28 -9.91
CA ASN A 134 -8.68 -3.35 -11.31
C ASN A 134 -9.10 -2.12 -12.12
N ASP A 135 -8.66 -0.95 -11.69
CA ASP A 135 -8.59 0.23 -12.54
C ASP A 135 -7.35 0.09 -13.45
N LYS A 136 -7.57 0.18 -14.77
CA LYS A 136 -6.52 0.22 -15.79
C LYS A 136 -5.42 1.23 -15.42
N TYR A 137 -5.80 2.37 -14.82
CA TYR A 137 -4.86 3.40 -14.40
C TYR A 137 -3.96 2.95 -13.23
N LEU A 138 -4.49 2.18 -12.28
CA LEU A 138 -3.73 1.61 -11.17
C LEU A 138 -2.74 0.55 -11.67
N TYR A 139 -3.15 -0.29 -12.61
CA TYR A 139 -2.26 -1.28 -13.22
C TYR A 139 -1.10 -0.61 -13.98
N GLU A 140 -1.36 0.42 -14.79
CA GLU A 140 -0.31 1.16 -15.51
C GLU A 140 0.68 1.83 -14.54
N ARG A 141 0.19 2.39 -13.42
CA ARG A 141 1.05 2.93 -12.36
C ARG A 141 1.88 1.84 -11.67
N ALA A 142 1.27 0.72 -11.32
CA ALA A 142 1.95 -0.40 -10.67
C ALA A 142 3.10 -0.93 -11.54
N ILE A 143 2.86 -1.13 -12.84
CA ILE A 143 3.87 -1.58 -13.80
C ILE A 143 4.96 -0.52 -14.01
N SER A 144 4.60 0.75 -14.15
CA SER A 144 5.57 1.85 -14.28
C SER A 144 6.52 1.91 -13.07
N LYS A 145 5.97 1.83 -11.85
CA LYS A 145 6.76 1.81 -10.61
C LYS A 145 7.66 0.57 -10.54
N LYS A 146 7.16 -0.61 -10.90
CA LYS A 146 7.96 -1.85 -10.94
C LYS A 146 9.12 -1.81 -11.92
N ASN A 147 8.98 -1.11 -13.05
CA ASN A 147 10.00 -1.04 -14.09
C ASN A 147 11.04 0.07 -13.86
N ASN A 148 10.70 1.15 -13.16
CA ASN A 148 11.60 2.28 -12.92
C ASN A 148 12.55 2.09 -11.72
N TRP A 149 12.38 1.02 -10.93
CA TRP A 149 13.16 0.74 -9.72
C TRP A 149 14.02 -0.53 -9.84
N LYS A 150 14.20 -1.06 -11.06
CA LYS A 150 15.17 -2.11 -11.40
C LYS A 150 16.44 -1.51 -11.97
#